data_AF-A0A8J7YEZ7-F1
#
_entry.id   AF-A0A8J7YEZ7-F1
#
_cell.length_a   1.000
_cell.length_b   1.000
_cell.length_c   1.000
_cell.angle_alpha   90.00
_cell.angle_beta   90.00
_cell.angle_gamma   90.00
#
_symmetry.space_group_name_H-M   'P 1'
#
loop_
_entity.id
_entity.type
_entity.pdbx_description
1 polymer ?
#
loop_
_entity_poly.entity_id
_entity_poly.type
_entity_poly.pdbx_seq_one_letter_code
_entity_poly.pdbx_strand_id
1 'polypeptide(L)'
;MTAGVGYLVFHAVAIVPVIAALAVVTRYRLGSRRDVLTGTLVLAGLALLYTTPWDNYLITRGVWWYGDDAVAITFGAAPLGEYLFFVLQPLLVGLWAARFRVETTRPLSISLPERALGLAGAGVVAAAGLVLLGADSGLYLGSLLVWSAPILAIQWAFGWPFLVAQWRPLLAGTLVPTLYLWVVDRIAIGVGLWTISERYTTGFAVPLLGLPIEEAVFFLLTSLFVVQGLVLYVWLVDQLRAVERPDRQSLTALFGGR
;
A
#
# COMPACT_ATOMS: atom_id res chain seq x y z
N MET A 1 -8.77 -15.33 -29.50
CA MET A 1 -9.25 -15.03 -28.14
C MET A 1 -10.12 -13.79 -28.25
N THR A 2 -11.38 -13.86 -27.87
CA THR A 2 -12.25 -12.67 -27.73
C THR A 2 -11.75 -11.85 -26.55
N ALA A 3 -11.55 -10.55 -26.72
CA ALA A 3 -11.14 -9.69 -25.62
C ALA A 3 -12.26 -9.64 -24.57
N GLY A 4 -11.91 -9.94 -23.31
CA GLY A 4 -12.82 -9.89 -22.18
C GLY A 4 -12.73 -8.57 -21.43
N VAL A 5 -13.78 -8.15 -20.73
CA VAL A 5 -13.75 -6.91 -19.92
C VAL A 5 -13.98 -7.17 -18.43
N GLY A 6 -14.00 -8.45 -18.02
CA GLY A 6 -14.37 -8.88 -16.68
C GLY A 6 -13.58 -8.16 -15.59
N TYR A 7 -12.27 -8.01 -15.73
CA TYR A 7 -11.44 -7.36 -14.72
C TYR A 7 -11.72 -5.84 -14.62
N LEU A 8 -12.03 -5.17 -15.73
CA LEU A 8 -12.40 -3.75 -15.73
C LEU A 8 -13.77 -3.54 -15.10
N VAL A 9 -14.75 -4.39 -15.45
CA VAL A 9 -16.09 -4.39 -14.85
C VAL A 9 -15.98 -4.65 -13.35
N PHE A 10 -15.12 -5.58 -12.94
CA PHE A 10 -14.91 -5.90 -11.54
C PHE A 10 -14.42 -4.69 -10.74
N HIS A 11 -13.44 -3.95 -11.26
CA HIS A 11 -13.02 -2.67 -10.66
C HIS A 11 -14.17 -1.66 -10.58
N ALA A 12 -14.95 -1.53 -11.66
CA ALA A 12 -16.06 -0.58 -11.74
C ALA A 12 -17.18 -0.86 -10.73
N VAL A 13 -17.34 -2.12 -10.31
CA VAL A 13 -18.38 -2.53 -9.34
C VAL A 13 -17.85 -2.63 -7.92
N ALA A 14 -16.65 -3.20 -7.73
CA ALA A 14 -16.11 -3.48 -6.40
C ALA A 14 -15.22 -2.36 -5.85
N ILE A 15 -14.45 -1.65 -6.67
CA ILE A 15 -13.42 -0.71 -6.15
C ILE A 15 -13.84 0.74 -6.32
N VAL A 16 -14.23 1.11 -7.54
CA VAL A 16 -14.53 2.51 -7.91
C VAL A 16 -15.69 3.11 -7.10
N PRO A 17 -16.82 2.40 -6.84
CA PRO A 17 -17.91 2.98 -6.06
C PRO A 17 -17.51 3.26 -4.61
N VAL A 18 -16.65 2.43 -4.02
CA VAL A 18 -16.12 2.65 -2.67
C VAL A 18 -15.21 3.86 -2.63
N ILE A 19 -14.31 4.01 -3.60
CA ILE A 19 -13.46 5.20 -3.73
C ILE A 19 -14.31 6.46 -3.90
N ALA A 20 -15.32 6.43 -4.76
CA ALA A 20 -16.22 7.55 -5.00
C ALA A 20 -16.99 7.93 -3.72
N ALA A 21 -17.53 6.94 -3.01
CA ALA A 21 -18.21 7.17 -1.73
C ALA A 21 -17.25 7.80 -0.71
N LEU A 22 -16.03 7.25 -0.55
CA LEU A 22 -15.01 7.80 0.33
C LEU A 22 -14.63 9.23 -0.05
N ALA A 23 -14.45 9.52 -1.34
CA ALA A 23 -14.12 10.87 -1.81
C ALA A 23 -15.19 11.92 -1.42
N VAL A 24 -16.46 11.51 -1.32
CA VAL A 24 -17.57 12.37 -0.89
C VAL A 24 -17.66 12.50 0.63
N VAL A 25 -17.53 11.38 1.36
CA VAL A 25 -17.80 11.35 2.81
C VAL A 25 -16.57 11.59 3.69
N THR A 26 -15.37 11.50 3.14
CA THR A 26 -14.12 11.59 3.91
C THR A 26 -13.95 12.96 4.54
N ARG A 27 -13.81 12.95 5.87
CA ARG A 27 -13.34 14.11 6.63
C ARG A 27 -11.85 13.97 6.84
N TYR A 28 -11.08 14.85 6.22
CA TYR A 28 -9.62 14.87 6.30
C TYR A 28 -9.16 15.27 7.71
N ARG A 29 -8.89 14.27 8.54
CA ARG A 29 -8.42 14.40 9.94
C ARG A 29 -6.94 14.06 10.09
N LEU A 30 -6.36 13.32 9.14
CA LEU A 30 -4.94 12.97 9.13
C LEU A 30 -4.05 14.20 8.93
N GLY A 31 -4.43 15.07 8.00
CA GLY A 31 -3.75 16.30 7.63
C GLY A 31 -4.66 17.15 6.75
N SER A 32 -4.12 18.20 6.12
CA SER A 32 -4.91 18.99 5.17
C SER A 32 -5.35 18.14 3.97
N ARG A 33 -6.50 18.48 3.36
CA ARG A 33 -6.98 17.80 2.14
C ARG A 33 -5.91 17.73 1.05
N ARG A 34 -5.15 18.82 0.87
CA ARG A 34 -4.08 18.89 -0.12
C ARG A 34 -2.96 17.90 0.18
N ASP A 35 -2.53 17.80 1.43
CA ASP A 35 -1.40 16.93 1.82
C ASP A 35 -1.78 15.47 1.69
N VAL A 36 -3.00 15.10 2.14
CA VAL A 36 -3.51 13.75 1.98
C VAL A 36 -3.58 13.39 0.50
N LEU A 37 -4.22 14.21 -0.33
CA LEU A 37 -4.36 13.90 -1.76
C LEU A 37 -2.99 13.84 -2.48
N THR A 38 -2.07 14.75 -2.14
CA THR A 38 -0.73 14.75 -2.74
C THR A 38 0.05 13.51 -2.33
N GLY A 39 0.09 13.19 -1.03
CA GLY A 39 0.75 11.99 -0.51
C GLY A 39 0.15 10.71 -1.12
N THR A 40 -1.17 10.61 -1.22
CA THR A 40 -1.85 9.48 -1.84
C THR A 40 -1.49 9.33 -3.33
N LEU A 41 -1.46 10.42 -4.10
CA LEU A 41 -1.10 10.37 -5.52
C LEU A 41 0.38 10.01 -5.74
N VAL A 42 1.27 10.52 -4.88
CA VAL A 42 2.69 10.12 -4.89
C VAL A 42 2.82 8.62 -4.60
N LEU A 43 2.13 8.11 -3.58
CA LEU A 43 2.14 6.68 -3.26
C LEU A 43 1.54 5.82 -4.37
N ALA A 44 0.49 6.30 -5.06
CA ALA A 44 -0.06 5.62 -6.23
C ALA A 44 0.94 5.54 -7.40
N GLY A 45 1.66 6.62 -7.67
CA GLY A 45 2.72 6.62 -8.68
C GLY A 45 3.88 5.69 -8.31
N LEU A 46 4.30 5.68 -7.04
CA LEU A 46 5.33 4.77 -6.55
C LEU A 46 4.88 3.31 -6.64
N ALA A 47 3.63 2.99 -6.26
CA ALA A 47 3.06 1.65 -6.38
C ALA A 47 3.05 1.19 -7.84
N LEU A 48 2.55 2.03 -8.76
CA LEU A 48 2.56 1.72 -10.19
C LEU A 48 3.97 1.38 -10.69
N LEU A 49 4.96 2.22 -10.40
CA LEU A 49 6.34 2.02 -10.90
C LEU A 49 7.05 0.83 -10.24
N TYR A 50 6.88 0.66 -8.94
CA TYR A 50 7.62 -0.34 -8.16
C TYR A 50 7.00 -1.74 -8.25
N THR A 51 5.68 -1.84 -8.38
CA THR A 51 4.98 -3.12 -8.51
C THR A 51 5.08 -3.69 -9.92
N THR A 52 5.02 -2.84 -10.96
CA THR A 52 5.02 -3.28 -12.37
C THR A 52 6.06 -4.36 -12.72
N PRO A 53 7.37 -4.19 -12.45
CA PRO A 53 8.36 -5.20 -12.84
C PRO A 53 8.23 -6.51 -12.04
N TRP A 54 7.90 -6.42 -10.75
CA TRP A 54 7.73 -7.58 -9.89
C TRP A 54 6.50 -8.40 -10.31
N ASP A 55 5.40 -7.71 -10.58
CA ASP A 55 4.13 -8.29 -11.00
C ASP A 55 4.26 -9.02 -12.34
N ASN A 56 4.82 -8.35 -13.34
CA ASN A 56 5.07 -8.93 -14.66
C ASN A 56 5.98 -10.16 -14.59
N TYR A 57 6.99 -10.13 -13.70
CA TYR A 57 7.86 -11.28 -13.46
C TYR A 57 7.08 -12.48 -12.93
N LEU A 58 6.24 -12.31 -11.91
CA LEU A 58 5.48 -13.41 -11.32
C LEU A 58 4.42 -13.98 -12.27
N ILE A 59 3.74 -13.13 -13.05
CA ILE A 59 2.82 -13.59 -14.11
C ILE A 59 3.57 -14.41 -15.15
N THR A 60 4.73 -13.93 -15.62
CA THR A 60 5.56 -14.65 -16.59
C THR A 60 6.04 -16.00 -16.05
N ARG A 61 6.27 -16.09 -14.73
CA ARG A 61 6.62 -17.34 -14.04
C ARG A 61 5.43 -18.27 -13.83
N GLY A 62 4.21 -17.84 -14.13
CA GLY A 62 2.99 -18.62 -13.95
C GLY A 62 2.58 -18.74 -12.48
N VAL A 63 2.88 -17.73 -11.66
CA VAL A 63 2.42 -17.69 -10.27
C VAL A 63 0.91 -17.46 -10.21
N TRP A 64 0.37 -16.67 -11.14
CA TRP A 64 -1.05 -16.61 -11.44
C TRP A 64 -1.26 -16.30 -12.92
N TRP A 65 -2.48 -16.51 -13.39
CA TRP A 65 -2.91 -16.20 -14.75
C TRP A 65 -4.39 -15.80 -14.75
N TYR A 66 -4.85 -15.23 -15.85
CA TYR A 66 -6.19 -14.65 -15.98
C TYR A 66 -7.12 -15.56 -16.78
N GLY A 67 -8.41 -15.50 -16.47
CA GLY A 67 -9.45 -16.15 -17.26
C GLY A 67 -9.62 -15.50 -18.64
N ASP A 68 -10.12 -16.28 -19.60
CA ASP A 68 -10.25 -15.85 -21.01
C ASP A 68 -11.09 -14.57 -21.17
N ASP A 69 -12.14 -14.40 -20.34
CA ASP A 69 -13.05 -13.24 -20.38
C ASP A 69 -12.64 -12.09 -19.43
N ALA A 70 -11.50 -12.21 -18.75
CA ALA A 70 -11.06 -11.20 -17.78
C ALA A 70 -10.29 -10.04 -18.44
N VAL A 71 -9.57 -10.31 -19.54
CA VAL A 71 -8.50 -9.44 -20.05
C VAL A 71 -8.91 -8.67 -21.30
N ALA A 72 -8.93 -7.34 -21.18
CA ALA A 72 -9.26 -6.43 -22.29
C ALA A 72 -8.02 -6.11 -23.14
N ILE A 73 -6.93 -5.76 -22.46
CA ILE A 73 -5.63 -5.45 -23.05
C ILE A 73 -4.53 -5.82 -22.06
N THR A 74 -3.39 -6.23 -22.58
CA THR A 74 -2.19 -6.62 -21.82
C THR A 74 -1.04 -5.69 -22.18
N PHE A 75 -0.29 -5.24 -21.16
CA PHE A 75 0.98 -4.55 -21.33
C PHE A 75 2.07 -5.41 -20.71
N GLY A 76 3.06 -5.84 -21.48
CA GLY A 76 3.98 -6.88 -21.03
C GLY A 76 3.24 -8.20 -20.78
N ALA A 77 3.34 -8.73 -19.56
CA ALA A 77 2.63 -9.91 -19.09
C ALA A 77 1.31 -9.58 -18.36
N ALA A 78 1.17 -8.37 -17.82
CA ALA A 78 0.04 -8.00 -16.96
C ALA A 78 -1.12 -7.34 -17.74
N PRO A 79 -2.40 -7.64 -17.41
CA PRO A 79 -3.54 -6.96 -17.99
C PRO A 79 -3.69 -5.53 -17.47
N LEU A 80 -4.37 -4.65 -18.21
CA LEU A 80 -4.69 -3.28 -17.77
C LEU A 80 -5.33 -3.22 -16.38
N GLY A 81 -6.11 -4.24 -16.01
CA GLY A 81 -6.71 -4.35 -14.69
C GLY A 81 -5.69 -4.27 -13.56
N GLU A 82 -4.51 -4.88 -13.70
CA GLU A 82 -3.44 -4.81 -12.69
C GLU A 82 -2.91 -3.40 -12.52
N TYR A 83 -2.58 -2.74 -13.63
CA TYR A 83 -2.09 -1.36 -13.61
C TYR A 83 -3.11 -0.39 -13.00
N LEU A 84 -4.40 -0.62 -13.27
CA LEU A 84 -5.46 0.14 -12.61
C LEU A 84 -5.52 -0.18 -11.12
N PHE A 85 -5.40 -1.45 -10.72
CA PHE A 85 -5.37 -1.84 -9.32
C PHE A 85 -4.24 -1.16 -8.55
N PHE A 86 -3.02 -1.09 -9.11
CA PHE A 86 -1.87 -0.43 -8.49
C PHE A 86 -2.12 1.05 -8.17
N VAL A 87 -3.03 1.71 -8.90
CA VAL A 87 -3.43 3.10 -8.66
C VAL A 87 -4.66 3.18 -7.76
N LEU A 88 -5.68 2.36 -8.02
CA LEU A 88 -6.96 2.39 -7.30
C LEU A 88 -6.80 1.99 -5.84
N GLN A 89 -5.93 1.02 -5.54
CA GLN A 89 -5.74 0.56 -4.17
C GLN A 89 -5.15 1.65 -3.26
N PRO A 90 -4.06 2.37 -3.62
CA PRO A 90 -3.60 3.52 -2.84
C PRO A 90 -4.65 4.62 -2.69
N LEU A 91 -5.49 4.87 -3.70
CA LEU A 91 -6.60 5.84 -3.60
C LEU A 91 -7.61 5.40 -2.53
N LEU A 92 -8.05 4.14 -2.56
CA LEU A 92 -8.98 3.57 -1.58
C LEU A 92 -8.41 3.66 -0.17
N VAL A 93 -7.20 3.13 0.02
CA VAL A 93 -6.53 3.06 1.32
C VAL A 93 -6.21 4.47 1.85
N GLY A 94 -5.72 5.36 0.98
CA GLY A 94 -5.38 6.73 1.35
C GLY A 94 -6.58 7.56 1.78
N LEU A 95 -7.69 7.48 1.03
CA LEU A 95 -8.95 8.15 1.40
C LEU A 95 -9.56 7.58 2.69
N TRP A 96 -9.41 6.29 2.94
CA TRP A 96 -9.80 5.68 4.21
C TRP A 96 -8.92 6.18 5.37
N ALA A 97 -7.60 6.13 5.21
CA ALA A 97 -6.62 6.55 6.21
C ALA A 97 -6.77 8.03 6.59
N ALA A 98 -7.18 8.87 5.64
CA ALA A 98 -7.43 10.30 5.84
C ALA A 98 -8.41 10.62 6.98
N ARG A 99 -9.27 9.66 7.36
CA ARG A 99 -10.31 9.82 8.39
C ARG A 99 -9.77 9.75 9.81
N PHE A 100 -8.55 9.25 10.00
CA PHE A 100 -7.95 9.08 11.31
C PHE A 100 -7.01 10.24 11.62
N ARG A 101 -7.10 10.78 12.83
CA ARG A 101 -6.22 11.85 13.30
C ARG A 101 -4.87 11.26 13.72
N VAL A 102 -3.80 11.95 13.37
CA VAL A 102 -2.43 11.64 13.80
C VAL A 102 -1.84 12.88 14.49
N GLU A 103 -1.05 12.66 15.54
CA GLU A 103 -0.37 13.73 16.27
C GLU A 103 1.00 14.04 15.64
N THR A 104 1.03 14.99 14.71
CA THR A 104 2.24 15.35 13.92
C THR A 104 3.20 16.30 14.64
N THR A 105 2.94 16.68 15.89
CA THR A 105 3.76 17.64 16.66
C THR A 105 5.09 17.06 17.13
N ARG A 106 5.29 15.75 17.03
CA ARG A 106 6.54 15.10 17.43
C ARG A 106 7.69 15.54 16.50
N PRO A 107 8.89 15.84 17.04
CA PRO A 107 10.01 16.28 16.23
C PRO A 107 10.54 15.16 15.32
N LEU A 108 11.06 15.53 14.14
CA LEU A 108 11.77 14.63 13.21
C LEU A 108 13.17 14.23 13.74
N SER A 109 13.25 13.76 14.98
CA SER A 109 14.50 13.33 15.62
C SER A 109 14.48 11.82 15.82
N ILE A 110 15.01 11.08 14.84
CA ILE A 110 15.23 9.64 14.96
C ILE A 110 16.73 9.38 15.07
N SER A 111 17.13 8.81 16.20
CA SER A 111 18.52 8.49 16.51
C SER A 111 19.07 7.35 15.63
N LEU A 112 20.39 7.29 15.43
CA LEU A 112 21.00 6.22 14.63
C LEU A 112 20.65 4.81 15.11
N PRO A 113 20.63 4.50 16.42
CA PRO A 113 20.19 3.19 16.91
C PRO A 113 18.74 2.87 16.54
N GLU A 114 17.83 3.85 16.62
CA GLU A 114 16.44 3.65 16.21
C GLU A 114 16.33 3.38 14.71
N ARG A 115 17.09 4.10 13.87
CA ARG A 115 17.14 3.83 12.42
C ARG A 115 17.66 2.43 12.13
N ALA A 116 18.75 2.04 12.81
CA ALA A 116 19.34 0.71 12.68
C ALA A 116 18.36 -0.39 13.09
N LEU A 117 17.58 -0.18 14.16
CA LEU A 117 16.54 -1.13 14.57
C LEU A 117 15.42 -1.25 13.53
N GLY A 118 14.99 -0.14 12.94
CA GLY A 118 14.01 -0.15 11.84
C GLY A 118 14.53 -0.92 10.62
N LEU A 119 15.79 -0.69 10.24
CA LEU A 119 16.47 -1.44 9.16
C LEU A 119 16.59 -2.93 9.50
N ALA A 120 16.95 -3.27 10.75
CA ALA A 120 17.04 -4.66 11.20
C ALA A 120 15.68 -5.37 11.11
N GLY A 121 14.59 -4.69 11.49
CA GLY A 121 13.24 -5.20 11.33
C GLY A 121 12.92 -5.54 9.87
N ALA A 122 13.22 -4.63 8.93
CA ALA A 122 13.04 -4.90 7.50
C ALA A 122 13.97 -6.01 6.99
N GLY A 123 15.18 -6.13 7.55
CA GLY A 123 16.12 -7.22 7.29
C GLY A 123 15.58 -8.59 7.71
N VAL A 124 14.83 -8.67 8.82
CA VAL A 124 14.14 -9.91 9.23
C VAL A 124 13.08 -10.30 8.20
N VAL A 125 12.30 -9.35 7.68
CA VAL A 125 11.31 -9.61 6.62
C VAL A 125 12.00 -10.11 5.34
N ALA A 126 13.09 -9.47 4.93
CA ALA A 126 13.88 -9.90 3.78
C ALA A 126 14.44 -11.32 3.97
N ALA A 127 15.01 -11.62 5.14
CA ALA A 127 15.57 -12.93 5.46
C ALA A 127 14.50 -14.02 5.43
N ALA A 128 13.33 -13.77 6.00
CA ALA A 128 12.19 -14.69 5.92
C ALA A 128 11.77 -14.94 4.46
N GLY A 129 11.70 -13.89 3.64
CA GLY A 129 11.42 -14.02 2.22
C GLY A 129 12.45 -14.85 1.46
N LEU A 130 13.74 -14.62 1.72
CA LEU A 130 14.84 -15.39 1.12
C LEU A 130 14.81 -16.87 1.52
N VAL A 131 14.46 -17.18 2.76
CA VAL A 131 14.27 -18.57 3.22
C VAL A 131 13.13 -19.24 2.46
N LEU A 132 11.98 -18.57 2.30
CA LEU A 132 10.84 -19.11 1.56
C LEU A 132 11.16 -19.32 0.07
N LEU A 133 11.94 -18.43 -0.54
CA LEU A 133 12.39 -18.56 -1.93
C LEU A 133 13.27 -19.81 -2.19
N GLY A 134 13.71 -20.52 -1.14
CA GLY A 134 14.43 -21.78 -1.26
C GLY A 134 13.60 -22.95 -1.81
N ALA A 135 12.28 -22.80 -1.90
CA ALA A 135 11.37 -23.80 -2.46
C ALA A 135 10.39 -23.20 -3.47
N ASP A 136 9.98 -23.99 -4.46
CA ASP A 136 8.99 -23.55 -5.47
C ASP A 136 7.69 -23.07 -4.83
N SER A 137 7.15 -23.79 -3.85
CA SER A 137 5.92 -23.42 -3.12
C SER A 137 6.05 -22.12 -2.32
N GLY A 138 7.27 -21.66 -2.06
CA GLY A 138 7.53 -20.39 -1.40
C GLY A 138 7.80 -19.24 -2.38
N LEU A 139 7.73 -19.46 -3.70
CA LEU A 139 8.06 -18.43 -4.69
C LEU A 139 7.19 -17.18 -4.52
N TYR A 140 5.87 -17.33 -4.41
CA TYR A 140 4.99 -16.17 -4.32
C TYR A 140 5.19 -15.43 -2.99
N LEU A 141 4.99 -16.11 -1.85
CA LEU A 141 5.14 -15.49 -0.54
C LEU A 141 6.56 -14.95 -0.30
N GLY A 142 7.58 -15.72 -0.67
CA GLY A 142 8.98 -15.33 -0.49
C GLY A 142 9.35 -14.10 -1.33
N SER A 143 8.95 -14.07 -2.60
CA SER A 143 9.18 -12.91 -3.45
C SER A 143 8.42 -11.67 -2.97
N LEU A 144 7.19 -11.85 -2.47
CA LEU A 144 6.40 -10.77 -1.84
C LEU A 144 7.13 -10.16 -0.65
N LEU A 145 7.67 -10.97 0.27
CA LEU A 145 8.39 -10.48 1.44
C LEU A 145 9.71 -9.79 1.08
N VAL A 146 10.48 -10.34 0.13
CA VAL A 146 11.72 -9.69 -0.35
C VAL A 146 11.40 -8.37 -1.06
N TRP A 147 10.37 -8.33 -1.91
CA TRP A 147 9.91 -7.11 -2.59
C TRP A 147 9.39 -6.05 -1.60
N SER A 148 8.78 -6.49 -0.49
CA SER A 148 8.27 -5.61 0.56
C SER A 148 9.39 -4.97 1.40
N ALA A 149 10.50 -5.66 1.59
CA ALA A 149 11.54 -5.27 2.54
C ALA A 149 12.17 -3.88 2.26
N PRO A 150 12.49 -3.48 1.01
CA PRO A 150 12.99 -2.13 0.73
C PRO A 150 12.02 -1.02 1.13
N ILE A 151 10.71 -1.21 0.92
CA ILE A 151 9.69 -0.23 1.32
C ILE A 151 9.66 -0.11 2.84
N LEU A 152 9.59 -1.24 3.53
CA LEU A 152 9.60 -1.29 5.00
C LEU A 152 10.90 -0.70 5.57
N ALA A 153 12.05 -0.97 4.95
CA ALA A 153 13.33 -0.41 5.36
C ALA A 153 13.31 1.12 5.31
N ILE A 154 12.82 1.71 4.21
CA ILE A 154 12.70 3.16 4.08
C ILE A 154 11.74 3.71 5.15
N GLN A 155 10.56 3.13 5.31
CA GLN A 155 9.54 3.63 6.24
C GLN A 155 9.99 3.50 7.71
N TRP A 156 10.55 2.36 8.09
CA TRP A 156 10.94 2.08 9.47
C TRP A 156 12.23 2.78 9.85
N ALA A 157 13.22 2.85 8.97
CA ALA A 157 14.42 3.66 9.20
C ALA A 157 14.11 5.17 9.25
N PHE A 158 13.04 5.61 8.58
CA PHE A 158 12.62 7.00 8.62
C PHE A 158 11.88 7.36 9.91
N GLY A 159 10.99 6.50 10.43
CA GLY A 159 10.13 6.92 11.53
C GLY A 159 9.34 5.83 12.26
N TRP A 160 9.88 4.62 12.47
CA TRP A 160 9.13 3.58 13.21
C TRP A 160 8.67 3.99 14.64
N PRO A 161 9.41 4.76 15.45
CA PRO A 161 8.93 5.16 16.78
C PRO A 161 7.69 6.06 16.70
N PHE A 162 7.63 6.90 15.66
CA PHE A 162 6.47 7.71 15.36
C PHE A 162 5.28 6.84 14.93
N LEU A 163 5.51 5.85 14.07
CA LEU A 163 4.47 4.90 13.66
C LEU A 163 3.89 4.15 14.87
N VAL A 164 4.73 3.59 15.74
CA VAL A 164 4.28 2.88 16.95
C VAL A 164 3.45 3.78 17.86
N ALA A 165 3.82 5.06 17.99
CA ALA A 165 3.03 6.02 18.74
C ALA A 165 1.63 6.28 18.16
N GLN A 166 1.45 6.06 16.84
CA GLN A 166 0.21 6.23 16.11
C GLN A 166 -0.44 4.87 15.75
N TRP A 167 -0.21 3.83 16.57
CA TRP A 167 -0.65 2.47 16.26
C TRP A 167 -2.16 2.33 16.03
N ARG A 168 -3.01 3.13 16.69
CA ARG A 168 -4.47 3.05 16.54
C ARG A 168 -4.93 3.50 15.14
N PRO A 169 -4.59 4.73 14.67
CA PRO A 169 -4.78 5.12 13.28
C PRO A 169 -4.19 4.14 12.26
N LEU A 170 -2.97 3.63 12.51
CA LEU A 170 -2.31 2.68 11.61
C LEU A 170 -3.08 1.37 11.51
N LEU A 171 -3.48 0.80 12.66
CA LEU A 171 -4.19 -0.47 12.72
C LEU A 171 -5.54 -0.36 12.03
N ALA A 172 -6.35 0.65 12.36
CA ALA A 172 -7.66 0.85 11.75
C ALA A 172 -7.56 1.27 10.27
N GLY A 173 -6.55 2.08 9.93
CA GLY A 173 -6.25 2.51 8.57
C GLY A 173 -5.82 1.35 7.68
N THR A 174 -5.12 0.35 8.24
CA THR A 174 -4.60 -0.80 7.49
C THR A 174 -5.60 -1.94 7.43
N LEU A 175 -6.11 -2.40 8.58
CA LEU A 175 -6.88 -3.63 8.65
C LEU A 175 -8.23 -3.53 7.95
N VAL A 176 -8.92 -2.40 8.02
CA VAL A 176 -10.24 -2.26 7.39
C VAL A 176 -10.17 -2.40 5.86
N PRO A 177 -9.31 -1.64 5.13
CA PRO A 177 -9.19 -1.85 3.70
C PRO A 177 -8.56 -3.21 3.36
N THR A 178 -7.66 -3.74 4.19
CA THR A 178 -7.12 -5.10 3.99
C THR A 178 -8.24 -6.14 3.98
N LEU A 179 -9.10 -6.15 5.01
CA LEU A 179 -10.21 -7.10 5.11
C LEU A 179 -11.23 -6.91 3.98
N TYR A 180 -11.47 -5.67 3.57
CA TYR A 180 -12.31 -5.38 2.41
C TYR A 180 -11.73 -6.02 1.15
N LEU A 181 -10.44 -5.79 0.89
CA LEU A 181 -9.76 -6.30 -0.29
C LEU A 181 -9.63 -7.83 -0.27
N TRP A 182 -9.49 -8.46 0.90
CA TRP A 182 -9.54 -9.92 1.03
C TRP A 182 -10.86 -10.51 0.53
N VAL A 183 -11.98 -9.88 0.89
CA VAL A 183 -13.31 -10.34 0.43
C VAL A 183 -13.45 -10.13 -1.06
N VAL A 184 -13.04 -8.96 -1.56
CA VAL A 184 -13.09 -8.63 -2.99
C VAL A 184 -12.26 -9.61 -3.80
N ASP A 185 -11.01 -9.85 -3.40
CA ASP A 185 -10.10 -10.76 -4.09
C ASP A 185 -10.61 -12.20 -4.08
N ARG A 186 -11.13 -12.67 -2.94
CA ARG A 186 -11.73 -14.00 -2.85
C ARG A 186 -12.90 -14.18 -3.81
N ILE A 187 -13.73 -13.14 -3.99
CA ILE A 187 -14.83 -13.15 -4.95
C ILE A 187 -14.27 -13.22 -6.38
N ALA A 188 -13.25 -12.41 -6.70
CA ALA A 188 -12.63 -12.37 -8.02
C ALA A 188 -12.06 -13.74 -8.45
N ILE A 189 -11.32 -14.40 -7.54
CA ILE A 189 -10.85 -15.78 -7.73
C ILE A 189 -12.04 -16.73 -7.93
N GLY A 190 -13.08 -16.59 -7.10
CA GLY A 190 -14.27 -17.46 -7.16
C GLY A 190 -15.06 -17.37 -8.46
N VAL A 191 -15.03 -16.23 -9.14
CA VAL A 191 -15.66 -16.05 -10.46
C VAL A 191 -14.69 -16.27 -11.63
N GLY A 192 -13.45 -16.68 -11.34
CA GLY A 192 -12.46 -17.05 -12.35
C GLY A 192 -11.80 -15.88 -13.07
N LEU A 193 -11.73 -14.68 -12.47
CA LEU A 193 -10.99 -13.56 -13.09
C LEU A 193 -9.48 -13.86 -13.16
N TRP A 194 -8.94 -14.48 -12.12
CA TRP A 194 -7.61 -15.04 -12.10
C TRP A 194 -7.58 -16.34 -11.31
N THR A 195 -6.55 -17.14 -11.57
CA THR A 195 -6.26 -18.38 -10.88
C THR A 195 -4.83 -18.34 -10.38
N ILE A 196 -4.64 -18.74 -9.12
CA ILE A 196 -3.36 -18.78 -8.45
C ILE A 196 -2.76 -20.19 -8.57
N SER A 197 -1.45 -20.27 -8.82
CA SER A 197 -0.71 -21.52 -9.00
C SER A 197 -0.61 -22.34 -7.72
N GLU A 198 -0.97 -23.62 -7.79
CA GLU A 198 -0.73 -24.57 -6.69
C GLU A 198 0.77 -24.87 -6.49
N ARG A 199 1.59 -24.72 -7.54
CA ARG A 199 3.03 -25.02 -7.48
C ARG A 199 3.81 -23.92 -6.76
N TYR A 200 3.44 -22.66 -6.97
CA TYR A 200 4.19 -21.50 -6.50
C TYR A 200 3.61 -20.84 -5.25
N THR A 201 2.63 -21.51 -4.62
CA THR A 201 2.02 -21.11 -3.35
C THR A 201 2.17 -22.17 -2.28
N THR A 202 1.99 -21.74 -1.05
CA THR A 202 2.15 -22.54 0.16
C THR A 202 1.03 -23.56 0.37
N GLY A 203 -0.09 -23.41 -0.34
CA GLY A 203 -1.30 -24.23 -0.17
C GLY A 203 -2.11 -23.88 1.08
N PHE A 204 -1.70 -22.89 1.88
CA PHE A 204 -2.48 -22.41 3.02
C PHE A 204 -3.45 -21.32 2.60
N ALA A 205 -4.64 -21.34 3.23
CA ALA A 205 -5.65 -20.33 3.05
C ALA A 205 -6.13 -19.77 4.39
N VAL A 206 -6.56 -18.50 4.38
CA VAL A 206 -7.19 -17.86 5.53
C VAL A 206 -8.46 -18.64 5.89
N PRO A 207 -8.57 -19.16 7.13
CA PRO A 207 -9.76 -19.87 7.57
C PRO A 207 -11.02 -19.02 7.38
N LEU A 208 -12.14 -19.65 7.05
CA LEU A 208 -13.46 -19.03 6.78
C LEU A 208 -13.58 -18.27 5.45
N LEU A 209 -12.50 -17.71 4.90
CA LEU A 209 -12.53 -17.03 3.59
C LEU A 209 -12.05 -17.93 2.45
N GLY A 210 -11.14 -18.87 2.72
CA GLY A 210 -10.52 -19.68 1.68
C GLY A 210 -9.66 -18.86 0.71
N LEU A 211 -9.20 -17.69 1.15
CA LEU A 211 -8.27 -16.83 0.40
C LEU A 211 -6.84 -17.35 0.61
N PRO A 212 -6.02 -17.55 -0.44
CA PRO A 212 -4.61 -17.92 -0.28
C PRO A 212 -3.88 -16.97 0.67
N ILE A 213 -2.97 -17.50 1.50
CA ILE A 213 -2.25 -16.68 2.49
C ILE A 213 -1.38 -15.60 1.82
N GLU A 214 -0.92 -15.86 0.61
CA GLU A 214 -0.11 -14.93 -0.19
C GLU A 214 -0.90 -13.68 -0.55
N GLU A 215 -2.12 -13.84 -1.06
CA GLU A 215 -3.04 -12.73 -1.33
C GLU A 215 -3.37 -11.98 -0.04
N ALA A 216 -3.63 -12.72 1.04
CA ALA A 216 -3.92 -12.14 2.33
C ALA A 216 -2.78 -11.23 2.84
N VAL A 217 -1.54 -11.71 2.76
CA VAL A 217 -0.33 -10.98 3.11
C VAL A 217 -0.08 -9.83 2.13
N PHE A 218 -0.36 -10.02 0.84
CA PHE A 218 -0.21 -8.98 -0.19
C PHE A 218 -1.07 -7.76 0.13
N PHE A 219 -2.38 -7.94 0.36
CA PHE A 219 -3.27 -6.82 0.70
C PHE A 219 -2.94 -6.20 2.05
N LEU A 220 -2.47 -6.99 3.02
CA LEU A 220 -2.03 -6.47 4.31
C LEU A 220 -0.82 -5.55 4.15
N LEU A 221 0.22 -6.02 3.46
CA LEU A 221 1.47 -5.29 3.28
C LEU A 221 1.27 -4.04 2.43
N THR A 222 0.58 -4.15 1.31
CA THR A 222 0.30 -3.00 0.43
C THR A 222 -0.58 -1.94 1.11
N SER A 223 -1.61 -2.35 1.85
CA SER A 223 -2.39 -1.41 2.68
C SER A 223 -1.51 -0.76 3.74
N LEU A 224 -0.67 -1.54 4.42
CA LEU A 224 0.25 -1.07 5.43
C LEU A 224 1.23 -0.03 4.87
N PHE A 225 1.80 -0.26 3.67
CA PHE A 225 2.72 0.67 3.01
C PHE A 225 2.05 2.01 2.73
N VAL A 226 0.81 1.99 2.22
CA VAL A 226 0.09 3.22 1.90
C VAL A 226 -0.23 3.99 3.18
N VAL A 227 -0.72 3.34 4.23
CA VAL A 227 -1.06 4.02 5.49
C VAL A 227 0.20 4.56 6.16
N GLN A 228 1.26 3.75 6.32
CA GLN A 228 2.53 4.20 6.89
C GLN A 228 3.12 5.35 6.07
N GLY A 229 3.19 5.19 4.75
CA GLY A 229 3.73 6.19 3.84
C GLY A 229 2.98 7.52 3.95
N LEU A 230 1.65 7.48 4.00
CA LEU A 230 0.84 8.68 4.09
C LEU A 230 0.98 9.38 5.45
N VAL A 231 1.01 8.59 6.54
CA VAL A 231 1.25 9.09 7.91
C VAL A 231 2.62 9.77 8.02
N LEU A 232 3.67 9.14 7.50
CA LEU A 232 5.03 9.70 7.50
C LEU A 232 5.14 10.93 6.60
N TYR A 233 4.47 10.93 5.44
CA TYR A 233 4.43 12.08 4.52
C TYR A 233 3.79 13.31 5.18
N VAL A 234 2.61 13.14 5.79
CA VAL A 234 1.91 14.25 6.47
C VAL A 234 2.73 14.76 7.65
N TRP A 235 3.33 13.84 8.42
CA TRP A 235 4.24 14.22 9.51
C TRP A 235 5.43 15.05 9.01
N LEU A 236 6.09 14.64 7.93
CA LEU A 236 7.19 15.38 7.32
C LEU A 236 6.76 16.78 6.86
N VAL A 237 5.64 16.88 6.15
CA VAL A 237 5.13 18.16 5.62
C VAL A 237 4.78 19.14 6.75
N ASP A 238 4.13 18.67 7.82
CA ASP A 238 3.80 19.52 8.96
C ASP A 238 5.05 20.05 9.67
N GLN A 239 6.09 19.21 9.79
CA GLN A 239 7.36 19.59 10.42
C GLN A 239 8.15 20.58 9.55
N LEU A 240 8.20 20.40 8.23
CA LEU A 240 8.81 21.36 7.31
C LEU A 240 8.14 22.74 7.41
N ARG A 241 6.80 22.78 7.46
CA ARG A 241 6.05 24.03 7.66
C ARG A 241 6.31 24.67 9.02
N ALA A 242 6.53 23.88 10.06
CA ALA A 242 6.86 24.40 11.38
C ALA A 242 8.23 25.09 11.41
N VAL A 243 9.19 24.59 10.62
CA VAL A 243 10.53 25.20 10.45
C VAL A 243 10.51 26.44 9.57
N GLU A 244 9.62 26.55 8.59
CA GLU A 244 9.51 27.70 7.68
C GLU A 244 8.76 28.92 8.27
N ARG A 245 7.89 28.70 9.27
CA ARG A 245 7.07 29.76 9.90
C ARG A 245 7.82 30.78 10.79
N PRO A 246 8.93 30.47 11.50
CA PRO A 246 9.64 31.42 12.36
C PRO A 246 10.17 32.65 11.61
N ASP A 247 10.57 32.51 10.35
CA ASP A 247 11.13 33.63 9.56
C ASP A 247 10.06 34.66 9.16
N ARG A 248 8.81 34.25 8.93
CA ARG A 248 7.74 35.18 8.51
C ARG A 248 7.24 36.08 9.63
N GLN A 249 7.14 35.59 10.87
CA GLN A 249 6.71 36.44 11.99
C GLN A 249 7.77 37.47 12.36
N SER A 250 9.05 37.09 12.27
CA SER A 250 10.20 37.98 12.52
C SER A 250 10.27 39.13 11.50
N LEU A 251 10.08 38.82 10.21
CA LEU A 251 10.05 39.83 9.15
C LEU A 251 8.80 40.74 9.24
N THR A 252 7.63 40.19 9.55
CA THR A 252 6.42 41.01 9.70
C THR A 252 6.48 41.91 10.94
N ALA A 253 7.14 41.49 12.01
CA ALA A 253 7.41 42.32 13.18
C ALA A 253 8.44 43.44 12.89
N LEU A 254 9.43 43.18 12.03
CA LEU A 254 10.42 44.18 11.59
C LEU A 254 9.83 45.21 10.61
N PHE A 255 8.84 44.85 9.79
CA PHE A 255 8.25 45.73 8.77
C PHE A 255 6.84 46.25 9.08
N GLY A 256 6.17 45.73 10.12
CA GLY A 256 4.80 46.07 10.51
C GLY A 256 4.66 47.03 11.69
N GLY A 257 5.78 47.51 12.25
CA GLY A 257 5.79 48.56 13.27
C GLY A 257 5.86 49.95 12.65
N ARG A 258 4.72 50.49 12.23
CA ARG A 258 4.48 51.94 12.05
C ARG A 258 3.08 52.29 12.52
#